data_AF-A0A075S8F9-F1
#
_entry.id   AF-A0A075S8F9-F1
#
_cell.length_a   1.000
_cell.length_b   1.000
_cell.length_c   1.000
_cell.angle_alpha   90.00
_cell.angle_beta   90.00
_cell.angle_gamma   90.00
#
_symmetry.space_group_name_H-M   'P 1'
#
loop_
_entity.id
_entity.type
_entity.pdbx_description
1 polymer ?
#
loop_
_entity_poly.entity_id
_entity_poly.type
_entity_poly.pdbx_seq_one_letter_code
_entity_poly.pdbx_strand_id
1 'polypeptide(L)'
;MSKTIARTRIFGVVNLFLRLFLGGMLLLGGVSKFDKPMPLATSQIEQVKKGTLTTENVEVLKMENYLFGMKQTNYFWQFLGAVDILFGLLIVSQVFGLLGEIMALPITINIFLFHLFLERNEIAELVEVSLILAVNIWLIAYEYNRWKGIVFKKQIFN
;
A
#
# COMPACT_ATOMS: atom_id res chain seq x y z
N MET A 1 24.52 26.08 21.14
CA MET A 1 23.51 25.65 20.14
C MET A 1 23.05 24.24 20.51
N SER A 2 21.84 24.12 21.06
CA SER A 2 21.40 22.99 21.90
C SER A 2 21.16 21.71 21.10
N LYS A 3 21.73 20.57 21.56
CA LYS A 3 21.62 19.23 20.94
C LYS A 3 20.18 18.83 20.54
N THR A 4 19.18 19.36 21.23
CA THR A 4 17.75 19.16 20.95
C THR A 4 17.33 19.70 19.58
N ILE A 5 17.84 20.85 19.15
CA ILE A 5 17.49 21.47 17.85
C ILE A 5 18.07 20.64 16.69
N ALA A 6 19.29 20.14 16.85
CA ALA A 6 19.93 19.28 15.86
C ALA A 6 19.16 17.95 15.71
N ARG A 7 18.74 17.34 16.83
CA ARG A 7 17.93 16.11 16.83
C ARG A 7 16.62 16.28 16.06
N THR A 8 15.85 17.34 16.34
CA THR A 8 14.56 17.59 15.66
C THR A 8 14.73 17.80 14.16
N ARG A 9 15.81 18.46 13.73
CA ARG A 9 16.12 18.63 12.29
C ARG A 9 16.48 17.31 11.62
N ILE A 10 17.27 16.46 12.28
CA ILE A 10 17.66 15.14 11.74
C ILE A 10 16.41 14.27 11.51
N PHE A 11 15.52 14.16 12.50
CA PHE A 11 14.27 13.41 12.34
C PHE A 11 13.37 13.99 11.25
N GLY A 12 13.31 15.32 11.12
CA GLY A 12 12.58 15.97 10.03
C GLY A 12 13.11 15.57 8.65
N VAL A 13 14.43 15.55 8.47
CA VAL A 13 15.07 15.14 7.20
C VAL A 13 14.85 13.65 6.93
N VAL A 14 15.02 12.79 7.92
CA VAL A 14 14.77 11.34 7.78
C VAL A 14 13.32 11.08 7.36
N ASN A 15 12.35 11.71 8.03
CA ASN A 15 10.95 11.52 7.70
C ASN A 15 10.59 12.08 6.31
N LEU A 16 11.25 13.15 5.88
CA LEU A 16 11.10 13.63 4.50
C LEU A 16 11.55 12.55 3.49
N PHE A 17 12.72 11.94 3.70
CA PHE A 17 13.17 10.83 2.83
C PHE A 17 12.22 9.65 2.87
N LEU A 18 11.75 9.25 4.05
CA LEU A 18 10.78 8.15 4.21
C LEU A 18 9.45 8.44 3.50
N ARG A 19 8.96 9.69 3.53
CA ARG A 19 7.78 10.12 2.78
C ARG A 19 7.98 10.05 1.29
N LEU A 20 9.11 10.57 0.80
CA LEU A 20 9.42 10.52 -0.62
C LEU A 20 9.56 9.08 -1.11
N PHE A 21 10.15 8.21 -0.28
CA PHE A 21 10.24 6.78 -0.55
C PHE A 21 8.84 6.13 -0.60
N LEU A 22 8.05 6.22 0.47
CA LEU A 22 6.71 5.63 0.55
C LEU A 22 5.77 6.17 -0.54
N GLY A 23 5.73 7.50 -0.71
CA GLY A 23 4.92 8.15 -1.72
C GLY A 23 5.37 7.78 -3.14
N GLY A 24 6.69 7.71 -3.39
CA GLY A 24 7.26 7.26 -4.65
C GLY A 24 6.87 5.80 -4.98
N MET A 25 6.93 4.90 -3.99
CA MET A 25 6.50 3.51 -4.17
C MET A 25 5.03 3.40 -4.56
N LEU A 26 4.15 4.18 -3.92
CA LEU A 26 2.72 4.20 -4.30
C LEU A 26 2.51 4.77 -5.70
N LEU A 27 3.24 5.83 -6.10
CA LEU A 27 3.14 6.37 -7.45
C LEU A 27 3.54 5.33 -8.51
N LEU A 28 4.68 4.67 -8.32
CA LEU A 28 5.17 3.63 -9.24
C LEU A 28 4.24 2.41 -9.25
N GLY A 29 3.83 1.96 -8.07
CA GLY A 29 2.88 0.85 -7.90
C GLY A 29 1.50 1.14 -8.49
N GLY A 30 1.06 2.40 -8.47
CA GLY A 30 -0.20 2.83 -9.06
C GLY A 30 -0.13 2.90 -10.59
N VAL A 31 0.92 3.52 -11.15
CA VAL A 31 1.12 3.63 -12.61
C VAL A 31 1.25 2.24 -13.25
N SER A 32 2.02 1.34 -12.64
CA SER A 32 2.21 -0.03 -13.14
C SER A 32 0.91 -0.86 -13.24
N LYS A 33 -0.15 -0.47 -12.53
CA LYS A 33 -1.47 -1.11 -12.64
C LYS A 33 -2.22 -0.76 -13.93
N PHE A 34 -1.76 0.27 -14.65
CA PHE A 34 -2.30 0.69 -15.95
C PHE A 34 -1.46 0.23 -17.15
N ASP A 35 -0.18 -0.10 -16.94
CA ASP A 35 0.76 -0.44 -18.04
C ASP A 35 0.52 -1.82 -18.66
N LYS A 36 -0.02 -2.78 -17.90
CA LYS A 36 -0.24 -4.15 -18.40
C LYS A 36 -1.68 -4.31 -18.89
N PRO A 37 -1.92 -4.65 -20.17
CA PRO A 37 -3.27 -4.93 -20.65
C PRO A 37 -3.86 -6.03 -19.78
N MET A 38 -5.04 -5.75 -19.22
CA MET A 38 -5.71 -6.72 -18.34
C MET A 38 -5.93 -8.01 -19.15
N PRO A 39 -5.45 -9.17 -18.68
CA PRO A 39 -5.84 -10.43 -19.31
C PRO A 39 -7.36 -10.46 -19.35
N LEU A 40 -7.93 -10.90 -20.47
CA LEU A 40 -9.38 -10.94 -20.66
C LEU A 40 -9.99 -11.57 -19.41
N ALA A 41 -10.97 -10.90 -18.81
CA ALA A 41 -11.60 -11.21 -17.53
C ALA A 41 -12.21 -12.64 -17.44
N THR A 42 -12.11 -13.42 -18.52
CA THR A 42 -12.58 -14.79 -18.67
C THR A 42 -11.47 -15.80 -18.96
N SER A 43 -10.21 -15.40 -19.12
CA SER A 43 -9.11 -16.29 -19.53
C SER A 43 -8.88 -17.47 -18.57
N GLN A 44 -9.00 -17.26 -17.25
CA GLN A 44 -8.98 -18.37 -16.29
C GLN A 44 -10.28 -19.18 -16.30
N ILE A 45 -11.44 -18.52 -16.47
CA ILE A 45 -12.74 -19.21 -16.60
C ILE A 45 -12.75 -20.15 -17.81
N GLU A 46 -12.14 -19.75 -18.92
CA GLU A 46 -12.02 -20.57 -20.12
C GLU A 46 -11.06 -21.75 -19.90
N GLN A 47 -9.97 -21.56 -19.17
CA GLN A 47 -9.05 -22.65 -18.81
C GLN A 47 -9.71 -23.66 -17.85
N VAL A 48 -10.49 -23.19 -16.87
CA VAL A 48 -11.32 -24.05 -15.99
C VAL A 48 -12.32 -24.84 -16.84
N LYS A 49 -13.07 -24.16 -17.73
CA LYS A 49 -14.08 -24.79 -18.59
C LYS A 49 -13.49 -25.82 -19.55
N LYS A 50 -12.26 -25.60 -20.02
CA LYS A 50 -11.52 -26.54 -20.90
C LYS A 50 -10.82 -27.66 -20.14
N GLY A 51 -10.85 -27.64 -18.79
CA GLY A 51 -10.14 -28.61 -17.96
C GLY A 51 -8.62 -28.52 -18.07
N THR A 52 -8.08 -27.37 -18.51
CA THR A 52 -6.64 -27.16 -18.77
C THR A 52 -5.94 -26.35 -17.68
N LEU A 53 -6.55 -26.17 -16.50
CA LEU A 53 -5.84 -25.60 -15.36
C LEU A 53 -4.78 -26.60 -14.89
N THR A 54 -3.52 -26.33 -15.23
CA THR A 54 -2.38 -27.21 -14.97
C THR A 54 -1.68 -26.91 -13.64
N THR A 55 -2.20 -25.99 -12.82
CA THR A 55 -1.55 -25.60 -11.56
C THR A 55 -1.80 -26.66 -10.49
N GLU A 56 -0.85 -27.58 -10.30
CA GLU A 56 -0.87 -28.56 -9.21
C GLU A 56 -0.65 -27.92 -7.83
N ASN A 57 -0.11 -26.69 -7.79
CA ASN A 57 0.15 -25.96 -6.56
C ASN A 57 -1.06 -25.11 -6.12
N VAL A 58 -1.73 -25.56 -5.06
CA VAL A 58 -2.90 -24.90 -4.45
C VAL A 58 -2.62 -23.47 -3.98
N GLU A 59 -1.38 -23.15 -3.55
CA GLU A 59 -1.03 -21.82 -3.05
C GLU A 59 -0.97 -20.80 -4.20
N VAL A 60 -0.29 -21.15 -5.29
CA VAL A 60 -0.22 -20.35 -6.52
C VAL A 60 -1.62 -20.11 -7.07
N LEU A 61 -2.47 -21.14 -7.10
CA LEU A 61 -3.85 -21.02 -7.56
C LEU A 61 -4.68 -20.03 -6.71
N LYS A 62 -4.50 -20.00 -5.39
CA LYS A 62 -5.21 -19.05 -4.51
C LYS A 62 -4.80 -17.60 -4.80
N MET A 63 -3.49 -17.36 -4.95
CA MET A 63 -2.95 -16.06 -5.30
C MET A 63 -3.48 -15.58 -6.65
N GLU A 64 -3.41 -16.44 -7.67
CA GLU A 64 -3.92 -16.14 -9.01
C GLU A 64 -5.41 -15.83 -9.00
N ASN A 65 -6.22 -16.63 -8.28
CA ASN A 65 -7.66 -16.40 -8.16
C ASN A 65 -7.98 -15.06 -7.48
N TYR A 66 -7.22 -14.66 -6.46
CA TYR A 66 -7.39 -13.38 -5.80
C TYR A 66 -7.13 -12.21 -6.77
N LEU A 67 -5.99 -12.23 -7.47
CA LEU A 67 -5.62 -11.22 -8.45
C LEU A 67 -6.61 -11.19 -9.63
N PHE A 68 -7.01 -12.36 -10.11
CA PHE A 68 -7.98 -12.50 -11.19
C PHE A 68 -9.35 -11.96 -10.79
N GLY A 69 -9.85 -12.31 -9.60
CA GLY A 69 -11.13 -11.82 -9.10
C GLY A 69 -11.17 -10.29 -9.05
N MET A 70 -10.11 -9.64 -8.56
CA MET A 70 -10.00 -8.18 -8.58
C MET A 70 -10.01 -7.61 -9.99
N LYS A 71 -9.24 -8.20 -10.92
CA LYS A 71 -9.16 -7.75 -12.32
C LYS A 71 -10.47 -7.98 -13.08
N GLN A 72 -11.18 -9.08 -12.81
CA GLN A 72 -12.42 -9.46 -13.48
C GLN A 72 -13.54 -8.45 -13.28
N THR A 73 -13.52 -7.69 -12.18
CA THR A 73 -14.50 -6.62 -11.94
C THR A 73 -14.40 -5.45 -12.93
N ASN A 74 -13.34 -5.38 -13.73
CA ASN A 74 -13.02 -4.31 -14.69
C ASN A 74 -12.83 -2.91 -14.07
N TYR A 75 -13.00 -2.74 -12.76
CA TYR A 75 -12.81 -1.43 -12.10
C TYR A 75 -11.84 -1.51 -10.93
N PHE A 76 -11.84 -2.58 -10.12
CA PHE A 76 -11.15 -2.57 -8.83
C PHE A 76 -9.63 -2.44 -8.98
N TRP A 77 -9.03 -3.11 -9.96
CA TRP A 77 -7.59 -3.01 -10.23
C TRP A 77 -7.17 -1.59 -10.64
N GLN A 78 -7.98 -0.93 -11.46
CA GLN A 78 -7.75 0.45 -11.91
C GLN A 78 -8.02 1.45 -10.78
N PHE A 79 -9.07 1.22 -10.00
CA PHE A 79 -9.39 2.01 -8.82
C PHE A 79 -8.24 1.96 -7.81
N LEU A 80 -7.69 0.77 -7.54
CA LEU A 80 -6.52 0.59 -6.67
C LEU A 80 -5.32 1.38 -7.20
N GLY A 81 -5.07 1.34 -8.52
CA GLY A 81 -4.02 2.16 -9.15
C GLY A 81 -4.26 3.66 -9.00
N ALA A 82 -5.50 4.13 -9.16
CA ALA A 82 -5.84 5.54 -9.02
C ALA A 82 -5.68 6.04 -7.57
N VAL A 83 -6.08 5.25 -6.57
CA VAL A 83 -5.91 5.63 -5.16
C VAL A 83 -4.44 5.60 -4.73
N ASP A 84 -3.65 4.65 -5.24
CA ASP A 84 -2.20 4.62 -5.02
C ASP A 84 -1.53 5.89 -5.53
N ILE A 85 -1.88 6.30 -6.76
CA ILE A 85 -1.36 7.54 -7.35
C ILE A 85 -1.78 8.75 -6.50
N LEU A 86 -3.07 8.85 -6.17
CA LEU A 86 -3.60 9.96 -5.38
C LEU A 86 -2.89 10.07 -4.02
N PHE A 87 -2.80 8.99 -3.27
CA PHE A 87 -2.17 9.01 -1.94
C PHE A 87 -0.67 9.20 -2.03
N GLY A 88 -0.01 8.62 -3.04
CA GLY A 88 1.38 8.91 -3.36
C GLY A 88 1.64 10.40 -3.59
N LEU A 89 0.80 11.07 -4.38
CA LEU A 89 0.88 12.53 -4.60
C LEU A 89 0.68 13.31 -3.31
N LEU A 90 -0.31 12.94 -2.47
CA LEU A 90 -0.54 13.60 -1.18
C LEU A 90 0.70 13.49 -0.27
N ILE A 91 1.32 12.31 -0.19
CA ILE A 91 2.52 12.07 0.61
C ILE A 91 3.71 12.89 0.06
N VAL A 92 3.98 12.81 -1.25
CA VAL A 92 5.12 13.50 -1.87
C VAL A 92 4.96 15.03 -1.76
N SER A 93 3.74 15.56 -1.85
CA SER A 93 3.47 17.01 -1.76
C SER A 93 3.94 17.65 -0.45
N GLN A 94 4.14 16.86 0.62
CA GLN A 94 4.41 17.28 2.01
C GLN A 94 3.29 18.12 2.66
N VAL A 95 2.49 18.86 1.89
CA VAL A 95 1.36 19.68 2.36
C VAL A 95 0.30 18.78 3.00
N PHE A 96 -0.08 17.71 2.32
CA PHE A 96 -1.08 16.73 2.77
C PHE A 96 -0.46 15.42 3.27
N GLY A 97 0.82 15.45 3.67
CA GLY A 97 1.61 14.26 3.99
C GLY A 97 0.91 13.31 4.97
N LEU A 98 0.43 13.84 6.10
CA LEU A 98 -0.28 13.05 7.12
C LEU A 98 -1.55 12.38 6.59
N LEU A 99 -2.33 13.12 5.79
CA LEU A 99 -3.56 12.59 5.22
C LEU A 99 -3.21 11.46 4.24
N GLY A 100 -2.22 11.68 3.36
CA GLY A 100 -1.73 10.65 2.46
C GLY A 100 -1.23 9.41 3.20
N GLU A 101 -0.46 9.58 4.27
CA GLU A 101 0.04 8.47 5.11
C GLU A 101 -1.09 7.65 5.73
N ILE A 102 -2.09 8.32 6.32
CA ILE A 102 -3.25 7.65 6.94
C ILE A 102 -4.07 6.92 5.87
N MET A 103 -4.30 7.54 4.71
CA MET A 103 -5.06 6.94 3.61
C MET A 103 -4.33 5.78 2.94
N ALA A 104 -2.99 5.80 2.94
CA ALA A 104 -2.16 4.71 2.44
C ALA A 104 -2.12 3.49 3.37
N LEU A 105 -2.39 3.66 4.67
CA LEU A 105 -2.34 2.59 5.66
C LEU A 105 -3.18 1.35 5.33
N PRO A 106 -4.47 1.46 4.95
CA PRO A 106 -5.24 0.28 4.53
C PRO A 106 -4.63 -0.43 3.31
N ILE A 107 -3.95 0.29 2.42
CA ILE A 107 -3.31 -0.28 1.23
C ILE A 107 -2.05 -1.05 1.63
N THR A 108 -1.15 -0.44 2.41
CA THR A 108 0.08 -1.07 2.86
C THR A 108 -0.19 -2.29 3.73
N ILE A 109 -1.24 -2.25 4.56
CA ILE A 109 -1.74 -3.42 5.30
C ILE A 109 -2.20 -4.50 4.31
N ASN A 110 -3.05 -4.18 3.34
CA ASN A 110 -3.56 -5.17 2.40
C ASN A 110 -2.44 -5.86 1.60
N ILE A 111 -1.44 -5.10 1.13
CA ILE A 111 -0.26 -5.63 0.43
C ILE A 111 0.55 -6.56 1.34
N PHE A 112 0.79 -6.17 2.60
CA PHE A 112 1.46 -7.03 3.56
C PHE A 112 0.68 -8.33 3.81
N LEU A 113 -0.64 -8.24 3.99
CA LEU A 113 -1.49 -9.42 4.20
C LEU A 113 -1.52 -10.33 2.97
N PHE A 114 -1.49 -9.76 1.77
CA PHE A 114 -1.37 -10.52 0.51
C PHE A 114 -0.11 -11.40 0.54
N HIS A 115 1.06 -10.83 0.79
CA HIS A 115 2.30 -11.62 0.84
C HIS A 115 2.33 -12.59 2.02
N LEU A 116 1.83 -12.17 3.19
CA LEU A 116 1.82 -13.00 4.39
C LEU A 116 0.91 -14.23 4.26
N PHE A 117 -0.18 -14.15 3.50
CA PHE A 117 -1.14 -15.25 3.42
C PHE A 117 -1.11 -15.99 2.08
N LEU A 118 -0.85 -15.30 0.97
CA LEU A 118 -0.95 -15.82 -0.40
C LEU A 118 0.41 -16.04 -1.08
N GLU A 119 1.50 -15.42 -0.60
CA GLU A 119 2.82 -15.48 -1.25
C GLU A 119 3.97 -15.73 -0.24
N ARG A 120 3.73 -16.60 0.74
CA ARG A 120 4.67 -16.86 1.86
C ARG A 120 6.03 -17.39 1.45
N ASN A 121 6.11 -18.01 0.29
CA ASN A 121 7.33 -18.63 -0.20
C ASN A 121 8.34 -17.57 -0.70
N GLU A 122 7.88 -16.36 -1.02
CA GLU A 122 8.72 -15.22 -1.44
C GLU A 122 9.12 -14.37 -0.22
N ILE A 123 10.04 -14.91 0.59
CA ILE A 123 10.47 -14.29 1.85
C ILE A 123 11.04 -12.87 1.63
N ALA A 124 11.76 -12.66 0.53
CA ALA A 124 12.35 -11.36 0.21
C ALA A 124 11.26 -10.28 0.04
N GLU A 125 10.22 -10.58 -0.72
CA GLU A 125 9.09 -9.67 -0.95
C GLU A 125 8.30 -9.43 0.33
N LEU A 126 8.06 -10.48 1.14
CA LEU A 126 7.40 -10.34 2.44
C LEU A 126 8.16 -9.39 3.37
N VAL A 127 9.50 -9.46 3.41
CA VAL A 127 10.33 -8.54 4.20
C VAL A 127 10.23 -7.11 3.66
N GLU A 128 10.28 -6.93 2.35
CA GLU A 128 10.15 -5.60 1.72
C GLU A 128 8.81 -4.94 2.09
N VAL A 129 7.69 -5.64 1.90
CA VAL A 129 6.37 -5.07 2.21
C VAL A 129 6.14 -4.86 3.71
N SER A 130 6.78 -5.68 4.56
CA SER A 130 6.79 -5.46 6.01
C SER A 130 7.51 -4.16 6.38
N LEU A 131 8.63 -3.86 5.74
CA LEU A 131 9.36 -2.60 5.95
C LEU A 131 8.55 -1.40 5.47
N ILE A 132 7.87 -1.50 4.32
CA ILE A 132 6.98 -0.44 3.82
C ILE A 132 5.85 -0.15 4.82
N LEU A 133 5.20 -1.19 5.32
CA LEU A 133 4.16 -1.05 6.35
C LEU A 133 4.71 -0.42 7.62
N ALA A 134 5.90 -0.84 8.08
CA ALA A 134 6.56 -0.27 9.25
C ALA A 134 6.89 1.22 9.06
N VAL A 135 7.37 1.62 7.88
CA VAL A 135 7.62 3.03 7.53
C VAL A 135 6.32 3.83 7.56
N ASN A 136 5.24 3.31 6.99
CA ASN A 136 3.95 4.00 6.99
C ASN A 136 3.41 4.19 8.41
N ILE A 137 3.47 3.17 9.26
CA ILE A 137 3.09 3.25 10.68
C ILE A 137 3.99 4.24 11.44
N TRP A 138 5.30 4.20 11.21
CA TRP A 138 6.25 5.12 11.84
C TRP A 138 5.93 6.58 11.52
N LEU A 139 5.68 6.90 10.24
CA LEU A 139 5.36 8.27 9.82
C LEU A 139 4.09 8.80 10.50
N ILE A 140 3.02 7.98 10.55
CA ILE A 140 1.78 8.33 11.24
C ILE A 140 2.03 8.51 12.75
N ALA A 141 2.78 7.59 13.37
CA ALA A 141 3.08 7.64 14.80
C ALA A 141 3.95 8.86 15.16
N TYR A 142 4.92 9.23 14.31
CA TYR A 142 5.75 10.41 14.51
C TYR A 142 4.91 11.69 14.57
N GLU A 143 3.83 11.74 13.78
CA GLU A 143 2.89 12.87 13.77
C GLU A 143 1.74 12.76 14.78
N TYR A 144 1.85 11.87 15.78
CA TYR A 144 0.83 11.67 16.82
C TYR A 144 0.29 12.97 17.42
N ASN A 145 1.15 13.94 17.71
CA ASN A 145 0.72 15.22 18.28
C ASN A 145 -0.19 16.04 17.34
N ARG A 146 -0.11 15.83 16.03
CA ARG A 146 -0.95 16.52 15.02
C ARG A 146 -2.35 15.91 14.92
N TRP A 147 -2.48 14.59 15.00
CA TRP A 147 -3.78 13.92 14.78
C TRP A 147 -4.48 13.43 16.06
N LYS A 148 -3.78 13.27 17.20
CA LYS A 148 -4.42 12.79 18.44
C LYS A 148 -5.63 13.62 18.86
N GLY A 149 -5.61 14.93 18.58
CA GLY A 149 -6.70 15.84 18.89
C GLY A 149 -7.94 15.65 18.02
N ILE A 150 -7.84 14.96 16.89
CA ILE A 150 -8.98 14.62 16.02
C ILE A 150 -9.70 13.39 16.59
N VAL A 151 -8.95 12.40 17.05
CA VAL A 151 -9.49 11.13 17.56
C VAL A 151 -9.98 11.24 19.01
N PHE A 152 -9.23 11.92 19.87
CA PHE A 152 -9.48 11.94 21.32
C PHE A 152 -10.12 13.23 21.83
N LYS A 153 -10.68 14.08 20.96
CA LYS A 153 -11.39 15.29 21.41
C LYS A 153 -12.66 14.90 22.17
N LYS A 154 -12.66 15.14 23.48
CA LYS A 154 -13.77 14.92 24.43
C LYS A 154 -15.04 15.74 24.13
N GLN A 155 -15.04 16.62 23.12
CA GLN A 155 -15.97 17.76 23.01
C GLN A 155 -17.03 17.63 21.90
N ILE A 156 -17.27 16.44 21.35
CA ILE A 156 -18.30 16.22 20.30
C ILE A 156 -19.66 15.78 20.89
N PHE A 157 -19.74 15.51 22.20
CA PHE A 157 -20.97 14.99 22.85
C PHE A 157 -21.39 15.73 24.13
N ASN A 158 -21.06 17.02 24.28
CA ASN A 158 -21.63 17.86 25.34
C ASN A 158 -22.59 18.89 24.76
#